data_AF-A0A7W0SWT3-F1
#
_entry.id   AF-A0A7W0SWT3-F1
#
_cell.length_a   1.000
_cell.length_b   1.000
_cell.length_c   1.000
_cell.angle_alpha   90.00
_cell.angle_beta   90.00
_cell.angle_gamma   90.00
#
_symmetry.space_group_name_H-M   'P 1'
#
loop_
_entity.id
_entity.type
_entity.pdbx_description
1 polymer ?
#
loop_
_entity_poly.entity_id
_entity_poly.type
_entity_poly.pdbx_seq_one_letter_code
_entity_poly.pdbx_strand_id
1 'polypeptide(L)'
;MSDIASRAEEAADIALGAAGVAVKAGNKAVAAVPIPDPRDDVNFQRLAGLEQSTLARLMPRRRNHWPKLLEHEQRLAELDGRQEVLRAELSELRQQRETAPERHALAVAGWLERGEPGERPGSDADVLEQAIVTKEAELVAVDHLVAKLLAAKIDYVTKNRASLRRTAEGATAKARASYEQAIVALAGAREELLTCRSDQMWAELYPSETTRQSRGTEVNLSLGLQAPVKRTLGITTQLPITAIHEALKADAATIAERLTPEQREELGVGPQATPEQVAMWDSDPRHQEWAAAKRRELNELAQWAMTPAQLRNMAQEMDE
;
A
#
# COMPACT_ATOMS: atom_id res chain seq x y z
N MET A 1 75.19 -17.65 -39.09
CA MET A 1 74.28 -17.83 -37.92
C MET A 1 73.83 -16.51 -37.30
N SER A 2 74.61 -15.42 -37.34
CA SER A 2 74.22 -14.10 -36.79
C SER A 2 73.07 -13.40 -37.55
N ASP A 3 72.95 -13.56 -38.87
CA ASP A 3 71.91 -12.90 -39.69
C ASP A 3 70.50 -13.48 -39.46
N ILE A 4 70.40 -14.78 -39.12
CA ILE A 4 69.10 -15.43 -38.87
C ILE A 4 68.53 -14.98 -37.51
N ALA A 5 69.39 -14.81 -36.50
CA ALA A 5 68.97 -14.32 -35.19
C ALA A 5 68.47 -12.87 -35.27
N SER A 6 69.17 -12.01 -36.00
CA SER A 6 68.79 -10.61 -36.19
C SER A 6 67.43 -10.46 -36.89
N ARG A 7 67.13 -11.28 -37.90
CA ARG A 7 65.83 -11.24 -38.60
C ARG A 7 64.69 -11.80 -37.75
N ALA A 8 64.97 -12.77 -36.88
CA ALA A 8 63.98 -13.31 -35.96
C ALA A 8 63.59 -12.28 -34.88
N GLU A 9 64.55 -11.49 -34.40
CA GLU A 9 64.31 -10.41 -33.43
C GLU A 9 63.51 -9.27 -34.05
N GLU A 10 63.86 -8.84 -35.27
CA GLU A 10 63.11 -7.81 -36.01
C GLU A 10 61.66 -8.24 -36.32
N ALA A 11 61.44 -9.53 -36.66
CA ALA A 11 60.11 -10.07 -36.87
C ALA A 11 59.28 -10.12 -35.58
N ALA A 12 59.91 -10.41 -34.44
CA ALA A 12 59.25 -10.43 -33.14
C ALA A 12 58.79 -9.03 -32.70
N ASP A 13 59.63 -8.01 -32.92
CA ASP A 13 59.29 -6.61 -32.61
C ASP A 13 58.15 -6.08 -33.49
N ILE A 14 58.13 -6.46 -34.77
CA ILE A 14 57.02 -6.11 -35.68
C ILE A 14 55.72 -6.78 -35.22
N ALA A 15 55.77 -8.05 -34.80
CA ALA A 15 54.59 -8.76 -34.30
C ALA A 15 54.04 -8.15 -33.00
N LEU A 16 54.92 -7.76 -32.07
CA LEU A 16 54.55 -7.05 -30.84
C LEU A 16 53.94 -5.68 -31.13
N GLY A 17 54.51 -4.93 -32.08
CA GLY A 17 53.96 -3.66 -32.55
C GLY A 17 52.55 -3.82 -33.14
N ALA A 18 52.36 -4.82 -33.99
CA ALA A 18 51.06 -5.11 -34.61
C ALA A 18 50.00 -5.54 -33.57
N ALA A 19 50.38 -6.37 -32.59
CA ALA A 19 49.50 -6.76 -31.49
C ALA A 19 49.09 -5.55 -30.64
N GLY A 20 50.02 -4.64 -30.34
CA GLY A 20 49.73 -3.41 -29.61
C GLY A 20 48.76 -2.48 -30.35
N VAL A 21 48.87 -2.38 -31.67
CA VAL A 21 47.93 -1.60 -32.51
C VAL A 21 46.56 -2.27 -32.56
N ALA A 22 46.49 -3.59 -32.68
CA ALA A 22 45.24 -4.34 -32.68
C ALA A 22 44.48 -4.20 -31.33
N VAL A 23 45.18 -4.26 -30.20
CA VAL A 23 44.58 -4.04 -28.87
C VAL A 23 44.07 -2.60 -28.72
N LYS A 24 44.84 -1.60 -29.18
CA LYS A 24 44.39 -0.20 -29.14
C LYS A 24 43.19 0.05 -30.04
N ALA A 25 43.15 -0.57 -31.23
CA ALA A 25 42.01 -0.48 -32.14
C ALA A 25 40.76 -1.17 -31.55
N GLY A 26 40.93 -2.34 -30.94
CA GLY A 26 39.86 -3.05 -30.22
C GLY A 26 39.29 -2.21 -29.06
N ASN A 27 40.15 -1.64 -28.22
CA ASN A 27 39.72 -0.80 -27.10
C ASN A 27 39.00 0.48 -27.58
N LYS A 28 39.46 1.08 -28.69
CA LYS A 28 38.81 2.25 -29.28
C LYS A 28 37.46 1.91 -29.92
N ALA A 29 37.31 0.71 -30.49
CA ALA A 29 36.04 0.22 -31.01
C ALA A 29 35.05 -0.08 -29.88
N VAL A 30 35.49 -0.68 -28.77
CA VAL A 30 34.65 -0.93 -27.58
C VAL A 30 34.20 0.38 -26.93
N ALA A 31 35.07 1.40 -26.86
CA ALA A 31 34.70 2.72 -26.35
C ALA A 31 33.76 3.52 -27.28
N ALA A 32 33.64 3.12 -28.55
CA ALA A 32 32.77 3.75 -29.55
C ALA A 32 31.40 3.08 -29.69
N VAL A 33 31.16 1.96 -29.00
CA VAL A 33 29.82 1.38 -28.90
C VAL A 33 29.04 2.24 -27.89
N PRO A 34 28.00 2.98 -28.30
CA PRO A 34 27.17 3.71 -27.36
C PRO A 34 26.58 2.71 -26.37
N ILE A 35 26.87 2.91 -25.08
CA ILE A 35 26.22 2.17 -24.00
C ILE A 35 24.73 2.47 -24.15
N PRO A 36 23.87 1.47 -24.46
CA PRO A 36 22.45 1.70 -24.60
C PRO A 36 21.95 2.29 -23.29
N ASP A 37 21.23 3.42 -23.34
CA ASP A 37 20.56 3.94 -22.14
C ASP A 37 19.58 2.84 -21.71
N PRO A 38 19.68 2.32 -20.47
CA PRO A 38 18.75 1.28 -20.00
C PRO A 38 17.28 1.71 -20.12
N ARG A 39 16.99 3.02 -20.20
CA ARG A 39 15.63 3.56 -20.44
C ARG A 39 15.10 3.35 -21.87
N ASP A 40 15.98 3.10 -22.83
CA ASP A 40 15.62 2.79 -24.22
C ASP A 40 15.37 1.29 -24.44
N ASP A 41 15.60 0.45 -23.42
CA ASP A 41 15.23 -0.97 -23.46
C ASP A 41 13.69 -1.11 -23.41
N VAL A 42 13.15 -1.89 -24.34
CA VAL A 42 11.72 -2.27 -24.42
C VAL A 42 11.23 -2.87 -23.09
N ASN A 43 12.14 -3.46 -22.30
CA ASN A 43 11.85 -3.96 -20.95
C ASN A 43 11.60 -2.85 -19.92
N PHE A 44 12.28 -1.69 -20.02
CA PHE A 44 12.06 -0.55 -19.13
C PHE A 44 10.72 0.13 -19.40
N GLN A 45 10.33 0.27 -20.67
CA GLN A 45 8.99 0.75 -21.04
C GLN A 45 7.89 -0.23 -20.63
N ARG A 46 8.15 -1.55 -20.71
CA ARG A 46 7.26 -2.58 -20.13
C ARG A 46 7.15 -2.47 -18.61
N LEU A 47 8.25 -2.25 -17.90
CA LEU A 47 8.27 -2.06 -16.44
C LEU A 47 7.48 -0.82 -16.01
N ALA A 48 7.70 0.33 -16.67
CA ALA A 48 6.91 1.53 -16.43
C ALA A 48 5.41 1.31 -16.72
N GLY A 49 5.10 0.57 -17.79
CA GLY A 49 3.74 0.13 -18.10
C GLY A 49 3.14 -0.81 -17.02
N LEU A 50 3.94 -1.70 -16.45
CA LEU A 50 3.52 -2.62 -15.37
C LEU A 50 3.27 -1.88 -14.06
N GLU A 51 4.14 -0.94 -13.67
CA GLU A 51 3.96 -0.08 -12.49
C GLU A 51 2.70 0.79 -12.65
N GLN A 52 2.54 1.44 -13.80
CA GLN A 52 1.36 2.25 -14.10
C GLN A 52 0.09 1.38 -14.15
N SER A 53 0.18 0.14 -14.62
CA SER A 53 -0.95 -0.80 -14.61
C SER A 53 -1.34 -1.23 -13.19
N THR A 54 -0.37 -1.38 -12.29
CA THR A 54 -0.61 -1.76 -10.89
C THR A 54 -1.28 -0.61 -10.14
N LEU A 55 -0.79 0.61 -10.35
CA LEU A 55 -1.43 1.82 -9.82
C LEU A 55 -2.84 2.02 -10.41
N ALA A 56 -3.03 1.77 -11.71
CA ALA A 56 -4.34 1.88 -12.35
C ALA A 56 -5.35 0.84 -11.83
N ARG A 57 -4.88 -0.28 -11.25
CA ARG A 57 -5.72 -1.28 -10.58
C ARG A 57 -6.08 -0.90 -9.14
N LEU A 58 -5.47 0.12 -8.55
CA LEU A 58 -5.88 0.61 -7.24
C LEU A 58 -7.32 1.13 -7.29
N MET A 59 -8.06 0.82 -6.24
CA MET A 59 -9.47 1.19 -6.12
C MET A 59 -9.78 1.78 -4.75
N PRO A 60 -10.66 2.80 -4.71
CA PRO A 60 -11.29 3.21 -3.47
C PRO A 60 -12.00 2.04 -2.78
N ARG A 61 -11.88 1.96 -1.46
CA ARG A 61 -12.51 0.87 -0.67
C ARG A 61 -14.04 0.82 -0.80
N ARG A 62 -14.71 1.96 -0.99
CA ARG A 62 -16.17 2.03 -1.17
C ARG A 62 -16.55 2.11 -2.65
N ARG A 63 -16.72 0.95 -3.27
CA ARG A 63 -16.97 0.79 -4.72
C ARG A 63 -18.27 1.44 -5.21
N ASN A 64 -19.29 1.55 -4.34
CA ASN A 64 -20.65 1.93 -4.74
C ASN A 64 -20.87 3.44 -4.99
N HIS A 65 -19.91 4.31 -4.67
CA HIS A 65 -20.08 5.75 -4.90
C HIS A 65 -19.78 6.17 -6.34
N TRP A 66 -19.21 5.27 -7.17
CA TRP A 66 -18.76 5.60 -8.52
C TRP A 66 -19.14 4.49 -9.52
N PRO A 67 -20.39 4.48 -10.01
CA PRO A 67 -20.91 3.39 -10.84
C PRO A 67 -20.06 3.09 -12.09
N LYS A 68 -19.56 4.14 -12.75
CA LYS A 68 -18.72 3.97 -13.94
C LYS A 68 -17.33 3.38 -13.63
N LEU A 69 -16.75 3.70 -12.47
CA LEU A 69 -15.53 3.01 -12.03
C LEU A 69 -15.80 1.54 -11.72
N LEU A 70 -16.95 1.25 -11.10
CA LEU A 70 -17.37 -0.12 -10.84
C LEU A 70 -17.58 -0.92 -12.14
N GLU A 71 -18.16 -0.31 -13.17
CA GLU A 71 -18.28 -0.92 -14.51
C GLU A 71 -16.91 -1.26 -15.11
N HIS A 72 -15.94 -0.34 -15.04
CA HIS A 72 -14.57 -0.61 -15.46
C HIS A 72 -13.93 -1.77 -14.68
N GLU A 73 -14.15 -1.87 -13.37
CA GLU A 73 -13.64 -2.98 -12.56
C GLU A 73 -14.30 -4.31 -12.87
N GLN A 74 -15.62 -4.32 -13.04
CA GLN A 74 -16.35 -5.54 -13.42
C GLN A 74 -15.83 -6.06 -14.75
N ARG A 75 -15.66 -5.15 -15.73
CA ARG A 75 -15.12 -5.52 -17.02
C ARG A 75 -13.66 -6.00 -16.94
N LEU A 76 -12.86 -5.40 -16.06
CA LEU A 76 -11.48 -5.84 -15.83
C LEU A 76 -11.44 -7.25 -15.22
N ALA A 77 -12.28 -7.52 -14.22
CA ALA A 77 -12.39 -8.85 -13.60
C ALA A 77 -12.85 -9.92 -14.59
N GLU A 78 -13.78 -9.60 -15.49
CA GLU A 78 -14.19 -10.49 -16.58
C GLU A 78 -13.02 -10.83 -17.52
N LEU A 79 -12.21 -9.84 -17.88
CA LEU A 79 -11.04 -10.03 -18.73
C LEU A 79 -9.94 -10.83 -18.03
N ASP A 80 -9.67 -10.55 -16.76
CA ASP A 80 -8.70 -11.31 -15.95
C ASP A 80 -9.15 -12.79 -15.85
N GLY A 81 -10.44 -13.05 -15.58
CA GLY A 81 -10.99 -14.40 -15.59
C GLY A 81 -10.87 -15.08 -16.97
N ARG A 82 -11.06 -14.34 -18.07
CA ARG A 82 -10.84 -14.86 -19.42
C ARG A 82 -9.37 -15.19 -19.69
N GLN A 83 -8.41 -14.41 -19.19
CA GLN A 83 -6.98 -14.72 -19.29
C GLN A 83 -6.64 -16.01 -18.56
N GLU A 84 -7.18 -16.23 -17.36
CA GLU A 84 -6.96 -17.46 -16.59
C GLU A 84 -7.46 -18.69 -17.37
N VAL A 85 -8.67 -18.61 -17.94
CA VAL A 85 -9.22 -19.68 -18.79
C VAL A 85 -8.33 -19.93 -20.01
N LEU A 86 -7.92 -18.88 -20.73
CA LEU A 86 -7.06 -19.03 -21.91
C LEU A 86 -5.69 -19.62 -21.58
N ARG A 87 -5.10 -19.25 -20.43
CA ARG A 87 -3.83 -19.83 -19.96
C ARG A 87 -3.97 -21.31 -19.62
N ALA A 88 -5.09 -21.70 -19.00
CA ALA A 88 -5.38 -23.11 -18.73
C ALA A 88 -5.56 -23.91 -20.04
N GLU A 89 -6.37 -23.40 -20.97
CA GLU A 89 -6.56 -24.01 -22.31
C GLU A 89 -5.22 -24.16 -23.06
N LEU A 90 -4.37 -23.13 -23.04
CA LEU A 90 -3.03 -23.17 -23.64
C LEU A 90 -2.12 -24.22 -23.00
N SER A 91 -2.14 -24.32 -21.67
CA SER A 91 -1.35 -25.32 -20.96
C SER A 91 -1.78 -26.74 -21.35
N GLU A 92 -3.09 -26.98 -21.45
CA GLU A 92 -3.64 -28.27 -21.86
C GLU A 92 -3.26 -28.60 -23.31
N LEU A 93 -3.45 -27.66 -24.25
CA LEU A 93 -3.10 -27.87 -25.66
C LEU A 93 -1.61 -28.16 -25.84
N ARG A 94 -0.74 -27.46 -25.10
CA ARG A 94 0.71 -27.71 -25.14
C ARG A 94 1.06 -29.12 -24.64
N GLN A 95 0.43 -29.58 -23.57
CA GLN A 95 0.60 -30.95 -23.06
C GLN A 95 0.08 -32.00 -24.06
N GLN A 96 -1.06 -31.75 -24.69
CA GLN A 96 -1.60 -32.63 -25.72
C GLN A 96 -0.68 -32.70 -26.96
N ARG A 97 -0.10 -31.56 -27.35
CA ARG A 97 0.85 -31.45 -28.45
C ARG A 97 2.15 -32.18 -28.14
N GLU A 98 2.67 -32.07 -26.92
CA GLU A 98 3.87 -32.78 -26.47
C GLU A 98 3.71 -34.30 -26.56
N THR A 99 2.55 -34.82 -26.16
CA THR A 99 2.24 -36.26 -26.19
C THR A 99 1.69 -36.76 -27.53
N ALA A 100 1.44 -35.88 -28.50
CA ALA A 100 0.89 -36.25 -29.81
C ALA A 100 1.76 -37.24 -30.61
N PRO A 101 3.11 -37.11 -30.66
CA PRO A 101 3.96 -38.05 -31.40
C PRO A 101 3.87 -39.47 -30.86
N GLU A 102 3.87 -39.64 -29.53
CA GLU A 102 3.74 -40.95 -28.88
C GLU A 102 2.36 -41.57 -29.14
N ARG A 103 1.29 -40.78 -29.00
CA ARG A 103 -0.08 -41.24 -29.31
C ARG A 103 -0.23 -41.66 -30.77
N HIS A 104 0.35 -40.90 -31.69
CA HIS A 104 0.34 -41.24 -33.11
C HIS A 104 1.14 -42.51 -33.39
N ALA A 105 2.33 -42.66 -32.79
CA ALA A 105 3.13 -43.88 -32.92
C ALA A 105 2.40 -45.13 -32.42
N LEU A 106 1.71 -45.03 -31.27
CA LEU A 106 0.87 -46.11 -30.73
C LEU A 106 -0.32 -46.43 -31.64
N ALA A 107 -0.99 -45.41 -32.20
CA ALA A 107 -2.09 -45.61 -33.13
C ALA A 107 -1.65 -46.31 -34.42
N VAL A 108 -0.50 -45.91 -34.98
CA VAL A 108 0.13 -46.55 -36.15
C VAL A 108 0.56 -47.98 -35.82
N ALA A 109 1.18 -48.22 -34.66
CA ALA A 109 1.56 -49.56 -34.22
C ALA A 109 0.34 -50.50 -34.15
N GLY A 110 -0.75 -50.06 -33.51
CA GLY A 110 -1.98 -50.84 -33.46
C GLY A 110 -2.64 -51.06 -34.84
N TRP A 111 -2.49 -50.13 -35.78
CA TRP A 111 -2.93 -50.30 -37.17
C TRP A 111 -2.10 -51.37 -37.90
N LEU A 112 -0.78 -51.36 -37.72
CA LEU A 112 0.13 -52.39 -38.26
C LEU A 112 -0.18 -53.77 -37.68
N GLU A 113 -0.41 -53.89 -36.38
CA GLU A 113 -0.75 -55.16 -35.71
C GLU A 113 -2.03 -55.82 -36.26
N ARG A 114 -3.01 -55.00 -36.69
CA ARG A 114 -4.26 -55.51 -37.27
C ARG A 114 -4.15 -55.91 -38.74
N GLY A 115 -2.96 -55.81 -39.34
CA GLY A 115 -2.72 -56.12 -40.74
C GLY A 115 -3.13 -55.00 -41.70
N GLU A 116 -2.97 -53.74 -41.29
CA GLU A 116 -3.24 -52.54 -42.11
C GLU A 116 -4.69 -52.39 -42.64
N PRO A 117 -5.75 -52.75 -41.88
CA PRO A 117 -7.10 -52.58 -42.37
C PRO A 117 -7.49 -51.09 -42.37
N GLY A 118 -7.90 -50.58 -43.53
CA GLY A 118 -8.44 -49.22 -43.69
C GLY A 118 -7.38 -48.12 -43.81
N GLU A 119 -7.81 -46.87 -43.65
CA GLU A 119 -6.94 -45.68 -43.77
C GLU A 119 -5.94 -45.59 -42.61
N ARG A 120 -4.71 -45.20 -42.92
CA ARG A 120 -3.64 -45.02 -41.93
C ARG A 120 -4.01 -43.86 -40.99
N PRO A 121 -3.85 -44.02 -39.65
CA PRO A 121 -4.10 -42.93 -38.71
C PRO A 121 -3.28 -41.67 -39.04
N GLY A 122 -3.93 -40.50 -39.03
CA GLY A 122 -3.28 -39.19 -39.18
C GLY A 122 -2.59 -38.72 -37.89
N SER A 123 -1.71 -37.72 -38.00
CA SER A 123 -1.12 -37.04 -36.84
C SER A 123 -1.91 -35.76 -36.55
N ASP A 124 -2.33 -35.56 -35.30
CA ASP A 124 -3.05 -34.36 -34.88
C ASP A 124 -2.12 -33.18 -34.55
N ALA A 125 -0.80 -33.35 -34.69
CA ALA A 125 0.21 -32.37 -34.24
C ALA A 125 0.01 -30.98 -34.88
N ASP A 126 -0.24 -30.92 -36.18
CA ASP A 126 -0.41 -29.65 -36.89
C ASP A 126 -1.71 -28.93 -36.48
N VAL A 127 -2.78 -29.69 -36.21
CA VAL A 127 -4.06 -29.16 -35.73
C VAL A 127 -3.90 -28.55 -34.33
N LEU A 128 -3.18 -29.25 -33.45
CA LEU A 128 -2.88 -28.77 -32.10
C LEU A 128 -2.00 -27.51 -32.13
N GLU A 129 -1.00 -27.45 -33.01
CA GLU A 129 -0.14 -26.28 -33.16
C GLU A 129 -0.94 -25.05 -33.63
N GLN A 130 -1.84 -25.21 -34.61
CA GLN A 130 -2.73 -24.13 -35.05
C GLN A 130 -3.67 -23.65 -33.93
N ALA A 131 -4.18 -24.57 -33.11
CA ALA A 131 -5.00 -24.23 -31.96
C ALA A 131 -4.21 -23.43 -30.92
N ILE A 132 -2.96 -23.81 -30.64
CA ILE A 132 -2.06 -23.08 -29.73
C ILE A 132 -1.86 -21.65 -30.24
N VAL A 133 -1.47 -21.48 -31.51
CA VAL A 133 -1.23 -20.15 -32.12
C VAL A 133 -2.49 -19.28 -32.03
N THR A 134 -3.66 -19.85 -32.31
CA THR A 134 -4.94 -19.13 -32.21
C THR A 134 -5.20 -18.64 -30.79
N LYS A 135 -4.98 -19.51 -29.79
CA LYS A 135 -5.19 -19.17 -28.37
C LYS A 135 -4.17 -18.19 -27.84
N GLU A 136 -2.93 -18.24 -28.32
CA GLU A 136 -1.91 -17.22 -28.02
C GLU A 136 -2.32 -15.86 -28.57
N ALA A 137 -2.84 -15.81 -29.80
CA ALA A 137 -3.36 -14.57 -30.38
C ALA A 137 -4.58 -14.03 -29.60
N GLU A 138 -5.50 -14.90 -29.16
CA GLU A 138 -6.61 -14.51 -28.27
C GLU A 138 -6.10 -13.91 -26.95
N LEU A 139 -5.10 -14.52 -26.32
CA LEU A 139 -4.52 -14.03 -25.05
C LEU A 139 -3.90 -12.64 -25.23
N VAL A 140 -3.13 -12.43 -26.30
CA VAL A 140 -2.56 -11.13 -26.65
C VAL A 140 -3.66 -10.09 -26.91
N ALA A 141 -4.75 -10.47 -27.58
CA ALA A 141 -5.88 -9.57 -27.80
C ALA A 141 -6.55 -9.17 -26.47
N VAL A 142 -6.70 -10.09 -25.51
CA VAL A 142 -7.22 -9.78 -24.18
C VAL A 142 -6.28 -8.84 -23.42
N ASP A 143 -4.97 -9.05 -23.49
CA ASP A 143 -3.97 -8.16 -22.88
C ASP A 143 -4.10 -6.72 -23.42
N HIS A 144 -4.29 -6.55 -24.73
CA HIS A 144 -4.55 -5.25 -25.34
C HIS A 144 -5.86 -4.61 -24.85
N LEU A 145 -6.91 -5.40 -24.66
CA LEU A 145 -8.18 -4.91 -24.12
C LEU A 145 -8.03 -4.46 -22.66
N VAL A 146 -7.30 -5.21 -21.84
CA VAL A 146 -6.98 -4.84 -20.46
C VAL A 146 -6.22 -3.50 -20.43
N ALA A 147 -5.17 -3.35 -21.25
CA ALA A 147 -4.40 -2.12 -21.33
C ALA A 147 -5.28 -0.92 -21.75
N LYS A 148 -6.14 -1.09 -22.75
CA LYS A 148 -7.08 -0.07 -23.21
C LYS A 148 -8.09 0.33 -22.12
N LEU A 149 -8.59 -0.64 -21.37
CA LEU A 149 -9.54 -0.41 -20.28
C LEU A 149 -8.89 0.34 -19.11
N LEU A 150 -7.67 -0.02 -18.73
CA LEU A 150 -6.89 0.69 -17.71
C LEU A 150 -6.61 2.13 -18.13
N ALA A 151 -6.22 2.37 -19.39
CA ALA A 151 -6.05 3.71 -19.93
C ALA A 151 -7.37 4.51 -19.86
N ALA A 152 -8.50 3.92 -20.24
CA ALA A 152 -9.82 4.55 -20.15
C ALA A 152 -10.21 4.90 -18.70
N LYS A 153 -9.86 4.03 -17.73
CA LYS A 153 -10.07 4.27 -16.30
C LYS A 153 -9.23 5.45 -15.80
N ILE A 154 -7.94 5.49 -16.14
CA ILE A 154 -7.04 6.62 -15.79
C ILE A 154 -7.60 7.93 -16.34
N ASP A 155 -8.00 7.93 -17.61
CA ASP A 155 -8.61 9.06 -18.29
C ASP A 155 -9.87 9.54 -17.57
N TYR A 156 -10.75 8.61 -17.21
CA TYR A 156 -11.98 8.92 -16.49
C TYR A 156 -11.69 9.55 -15.13
N VAL A 157 -10.80 8.95 -14.32
CA VAL A 157 -10.41 9.48 -13.00
C VAL A 157 -9.80 10.87 -13.14
N THR A 158 -8.92 11.07 -14.12
CA THR A 158 -8.25 12.35 -14.35
C THR A 158 -9.25 13.44 -14.74
N LYS A 159 -10.11 13.18 -15.73
CA LYS A 159 -11.14 14.12 -16.21
C LYS A 159 -12.17 14.45 -15.13
N ASN A 160 -12.50 13.50 -14.25
CA ASN A 160 -13.55 13.65 -13.25
C ASN A 160 -13.01 13.92 -11.83
N ARG A 161 -11.70 14.15 -11.67
CA ARG A 161 -11.03 14.25 -10.36
C ARG A 161 -11.75 15.20 -9.39
N ALA A 162 -12.10 16.40 -9.86
CA ALA A 162 -12.80 17.40 -9.04
C ALA A 162 -14.19 16.92 -8.58
N SER A 163 -14.95 16.27 -9.45
CA SER A 163 -16.26 15.71 -9.11
C SER A 163 -16.12 14.52 -8.14
N LEU A 164 -15.17 13.62 -8.39
CA LEU A 164 -14.90 12.47 -7.52
C LEU A 164 -14.51 12.93 -6.11
N ARG A 165 -13.64 13.95 -6.03
CA ARG A 165 -13.24 14.59 -4.76
C ARG A 165 -14.45 15.18 -4.03
N ARG A 166 -15.28 15.98 -4.70
CA ARG A 166 -16.47 16.59 -4.08
C ARG A 166 -17.44 15.53 -3.55
N THR A 167 -17.67 14.46 -4.31
CA THR A 167 -18.51 13.34 -3.86
C THR A 167 -17.91 12.65 -2.63
N ALA A 168 -16.59 12.43 -2.62
CA ALA A 168 -15.89 11.85 -1.47
C ALA A 168 -15.97 12.78 -0.24
N GLU A 169 -15.75 14.08 -0.39
CA GLU A 169 -15.89 15.08 0.68
C GLU A 169 -17.29 15.07 1.28
N GLY A 170 -18.34 15.05 0.44
CA GLY A 170 -19.72 14.95 0.90
C GLY A 170 -20.01 13.64 1.64
N ALA A 171 -19.47 12.51 1.17
CA ALA A 171 -19.60 11.22 1.84
C ALA A 171 -18.86 11.20 3.20
N THR A 172 -17.66 11.78 3.27
CA THR A 172 -16.89 11.92 4.50
C THR A 172 -17.62 12.81 5.51
N ALA A 173 -18.13 13.97 5.09
CA ALA A 173 -18.90 14.87 5.95
C ALA A 173 -20.15 14.18 6.50
N LYS A 174 -20.90 13.45 5.66
CA LYS A 174 -22.06 12.67 6.10
C LYS A 174 -21.68 11.57 7.09
N ALA A 175 -20.59 10.85 6.84
CA ALA A 175 -20.11 9.80 7.74
C ALA A 175 -19.67 10.38 9.11
N ARG A 176 -18.94 11.51 9.10
CA ARG A 176 -18.57 12.24 10.32
C ARG A 176 -19.79 12.68 11.12
N ALA A 177 -20.77 13.31 10.46
CA ALA A 177 -22.01 13.72 11.12
C ALA A 177 -22.75 12.52 11.76
N SER A 178 -22.80 11.38 11.06
CA SER A 178 -23.40 10.15 11.61
C SER A 178 -22.61 9.59 12.79
N TYR A 179 -21.28 9.67 12.78
CA TYR A 179 -20.44 9.28 13.93
C TYR A 179 -20.75 10.20 15.12
N GLU A 180 -20.70 11.51 14.93
CA GLU A 180 -20.97 12.48 16.00
C GLU A 180 -22.38 12.31 16.59
N GLN A 181 -23.39 12.02 15.76
CA GLN A 181 -24.74 11.67 16.22
C GLN A 181 -24.75 10.40 17.08
N ALA A 182 -23.96 9.37 16.72
CA ALA A 182 -23.86 8.16 17.53
C ALA A 182 -23.21 8.42 18.90
N ILE A 183 -22.25 9.35 18.99
CA ILE A 183 -21.67 9.78 20.27
C ILE A 183 -22.74 10.45 21.15
N VAL A 184 -23.57 11.32 20.57
CA VAL A 184 -24.69 11.96 21.30
C VAL A 184 -25.70 10.91 21.77
N ALA A 185 -26.07 9.96 20.90
CA ALA A 185 -26.99 8.88 21.25
C ALA A 185 -26.43 8.00 22.38
N LEU A 186 -25.13 7.68 22.36
CA LEU A 186 -24.45 6.95 23.42
C LEU A 186 -24.50 7.70 24.76
N ALA A 187 -24.27 9.02 24.74
CA ALA A 187 -24.36 9.86 25.93
C ALA A 187 -25.78 9.84 26.52
N GLY A 188 -26.80 9.96 25.67
CA GLY A 188 -28.21 9.89 26.08
C GLY A 188 -28.58 8.52 26.67
N ALA A 189 -28.22 7.43 26.00
CA ALA A 189 -28.49 6.07 26.47
C ALA A 189 -27.82 5.77 27.83
N ARG A 190 -26.62 6.33 28.06
CA ARG A 190 -25.95 6.22 29.36
C ARG A 190 -26.71 6.94 30.46
N GLU A 191 -27.18 8.16 30.20
CA GLU A 191 -27.94 8.94 31.18
C GLU A 191 -29.27 8.27 31.54
N GLU A 192 -29.95 7.72 30.54
CA GLU A 192 -31.17 6.95 30.74
C GLU A 192 -30.91 5.71 31.62
N LEU A 193 -29.84 4.95 31.35
CA LEU A 193 -29.45 3.81 32.18
C LEU A 193 -29.15 4.20 33.63
N LEU A 194 -28.46 5.32 33.85
CA LEU A 194 -28.20 5.84 35.20
C LEU A 194 -29.51 6.19 35.92
N THR A 195 -30.43 6.84 35.21
CA THR A 195 -31.76 7.20 35.74
C THR A 195 -32.54 5.96 36.12
N CYS A 196 -32.70 4.99 35.21
CA CYS A 196 -33.41 3.74 35.50
C CYS A 196 -32.79 2.98 36.67
N ARG A 197 -31.45 2.96 36.78
CA ARG A 197 -30.78 2.30 37.91
C ARG A 197 -31.01 3.05 39.22
N SER A 198 -31.03 4.39 39.19
CA SER A 198 -31.38 5.21 40.34
C SER A 198 -32.80 4.94 40.83
N ASP A 199 -33.77 4.86 39.91
CA ASP A 199 -35.16 4.55 40.24
C ASP A 199 -35.30 3.16 40.87
N GLN A 200 -34.60 2.16 40.31
CA GLN A 200 -34.58 0.82 40.86
C GLN A 200 -33.99 0.82 42.29
N MET A 201 -32.87 1.49 42.51
CA MET A 201 -32.25 1.59 43.84
C MET A 201 -33.15 2.30 44.84
N TRP A 202 -33.85 3.35 44.41
CA TRP A 202 -34.82 4.06 45.24
C TRP A 202 -35.94 3.11 45.67
N ALA A 203 -36.53 2.36 44.73
CA ALA A 203 -37.61 1.42 45.01
C ALA A 203 -37.17 0.28 45.96
N GLU A 204 -35.95 -0.22 45.81
CA GLU A 204 -35.39 -1.30 46.64
C GLU A 204 -35.10 -0.86 48.09
N LEU A 205 -34.67 0.39 48.28
CA LEU A 205 -34.17 0.88 49.58
C LEU A 205 -35.17 1.79 50.32
N TYR A 206 -36.29 2.19 49.70
CA TYR A 206 -37.28 3.02 50.35
C TYR A 206 -37.88 2.33 51.60
N PRO A 207 -38.05 3.01 52.75
CA PRO A 207 -37.89 4.46 52.99
C PRO A 207 -36.52 4.90 53.55
N SER A 208 -35.44 4.14 53.34
CA SER A 208 -34.12 4.47 53.88
C SER A 208 -33.57 5.79 53.33
N GLU A 209 -32.99 6.62 54.20
CA GLU A 209 -32.24 7.84 53.81
C GLU A 209 -31.00 7.53 52.93
N THR A 210 -30.55 6.26 52.92
CA THR A 210 -29.48 5.82 52.00
C THR A 210 -29.87 5.95 50.52
N THR A 211 -31.17 6.07 50.20
CA THR A 211 -31.68 6.33 48.84
C THR A 211 -31.25 7.69 48.28
N ARG A 212 -30.92 8.67 49.13
CA ARG A 212 -30.53 10.03 48.71
C ARG A 212 -29.04 10.23 48.47
N GLN A 213 -28.20 9.23 48.77
CA GLN A 213 -26.76 9.33 48.59
C GLN A 213 -26.37 9.08 47.12
N SER A 214 -26.53 10.08 46.24
CA SER A 214 -25.78 10.08 44.97
C SER A 214 -24.31 10.33 45.26
N ARG A 215 -23.43 9.51 44.67
CA ARG A 215 -21.99 9.51 45.03
C ARG A 215 -21.17 10.52 44.24
N GLY A 216 -21.77 11.25 43.30
CA GLY A 216 -21.06 12.18 42.41
C GLY A 216 -20.05 11.48 41.50
N THR A 217 -20.04 10.15 41.45
CA THR A 217 -19.12 9.35 40.63
C THR A 217 -19.69 9.03 39.26
N GLU A 218 -20.96 9.37 39.02
CA GLU A 218 -21.71 9.20 37.78
C GLU A 218 -21.10 10.01 36.63
N VAL A 219 -20.30 11.03 36.94
CA VAL A 219 -19.53 11.83 35.96
C VAL A 219 -18.31 11.09 35.39
N ASN A 220 -17.87 10.00 36.03
CA ASN A 220 -16.69 9.23 35.63
C ASN A 220 -17.06 7.96 34.84
N LEU A 221 -16.14 7.50 34.00
CA LEU A 221 -16.23 6.20 33.35
C LEU A 221 -16.32 5.10 34.43
N SER A 222 -17.17 4.11 34.18
CA SER A 222 -17.40 2.98 35.11
C SER A 222 -17.69 3.41 36.55
N LEU A 223 -18.36 4.56 36.73
CA LEU A 223 -18.71 5.12 38.04
C LEU A 223 -17.48 5.38 38.94
N GLY A 224 -16.32 5.66 38.34
CA GLY A 224 -15.06 5.91 39.06
C GLY A 224 -14.32 4.66 39.52
N LEU A 225 -14.80 3.46 39.18
CA LEU A 225 -14.16 2.20 39.55
C LEU A 225 -12.88 1.95 38.74
N GLN A 226 -11.76 1.78 39.42
CA GLN A 226 -10.46 1.58 38.77
C GLN A 226 -10.32 0.22 38.08
N ALA A 227 -10.81 -0.86 38.70
CA ALA A 227 -10.66 -2.22 38.19
C ALA A 227 -11.19 -2.42 36.75
N PRO A 228 -12.42 -1.99 36.39
CA PRO A 228 -12.90 -2.12 35.02
C PRO A 228 -12.07 -1.27 34.05
N VAL A 229 -11.73 -0.02 34.42
CA VAL A 229 -10.95 0.89 33.58
C VAL A 229 -9.55 0.36 33.30
N LYS A 230 -8.84 -0.12 34.33
CA LYS A 230 -7.52 -0.72 34.18
C LYS A 230 -7.54 -1.97 33.29
N ARG A 231 -8.57 -2.80 33.43
CA ARG A 231 -8.72 -4.03 32.63
C ARG A 231 -9.04 -3.74 31.16
N THR A 232 -9.84 -2.71 30.86
CA THR A 232 -10.26 -2.42 29.49
C THR A 232 -9.34 -1.44 28.77
N LEU A 233 -8.85 -0.42 29.46
CA LEU A 233 -8.05 0.66 28.88
C LEU A 233 -6.58 0.62 29.32
N GLY A 234 -6.19 -0.25 30.27
CA GLY A 234 -4.82 -0.33 30.76
C GLY A 234 -4.39 0.84 31.66
N ILE A 235 -5.24 1.84 31.86
CA ILE A 235 -4.93 3.05 32.62
C ILE A 235 -5.37 2.92 34.08
N THR A 236 -4.63 3.60 34.97
CA THR A 236 -4.94 3.66 36.40
C THR A 236 -5.66 4.94 36.81
N THR A 237 -5.67 5.95 35.93
CA THR A 237 -6.28 7.26 36.15
C THR A 237 -7.80 7.20 35.93
N GLN A 238 -8.55 7.92 36.76
CA GLN A 238 -9.99 8.12 36.55
C GLN A 238 -10.21 9.05 35.35
N LEU A 239 -11.13 8.65 34.47
CA LEU A 239 -11.51 9.44 33.31
C LEU A 239 -12.94 9.97 33.46
N PRO A 240 -13.16 11.28 33.33
CA PRO A 240 -14.49 11.83 33.12
C PRO A 240 -15.11 11.24 31.85
N ILE A 241 -16.40 10.91 31.88
CA ILE A 241 -17.10 10.39 30.69
C ILE A 241 -17.14 11.45 29.57
N THR A 242 -17.20 12.73 29.93
CA THR A 242 -17.14 13.86 29.01
C THR A 242 -15.83 13.89 28.23
N ALA A 243 -14.70 13.61 28.89
CA ALA A 243 -13.39 13.53 28.23
C ALA A 243 -13.34 12.43 27.17
N ILE A 244 -14.04 11.30 27.39
CA ILE A 244 -14.14 10.21 26.41
C ILE A 244 -14.97 10.64 25.21
N HIS A 245 -16.11 11.29 25.43
CA HIS A 245 -16.93 11.81 24.33
C HIS A 245 -16.17 12.85 23.49
N GLU A 246 -15.43 13.77 24.13
CA GLU A 246 -14.60 14.75 23.43
C GLU A 246 -13.45 14.08 22.66
N ALA A 247 -12.81 13.05 23.24
CA ALA A 247 -11.80 12.27 22.53
C ALA A 247 -12.36 11.58 21.28
N LEU A 248 -13.58 11.01 21.36
CA LEU A 248 -14.25 10.39 20.20
C LEU A 248 -14.63 11.43 19.13
N LYS A 249 -15.03 12.64 19.52
CA LYS A 249 -15.28 13.75 18.56
C LYS A 249 -13.98 14.18 17.88
N ALA A 250 -12.89 14.28 18.63
CA ALA A 250 -11.57 14.59 18.09
C ALA A 250 -11.07 13.50 17.13
N ASP A 251 -11.32 12.23 17.45
CA ASP A 251 -11.06 11.10 16.55
C ASP A 251 -11.85 11.22 15.23
N ALA A 252 -13.16 11.50 15.30
CA ALA A 252 -13.99 11.68 14.11
C ALA A 252 -13.50 12.83 13.21
N ALA A 253 -13.07 13.96 13.81
CA ALA A 253 -12.45 15.06 13.08
C ALA A 253 -11.11 14.65 12.44
N THR A 254 -10.26 13.99 13.23
CA THR A 254 -8.94 13.52 12.78
C THR A 254 -9.07 12.55 11.62
N ILE A 255 -9.97 11.57 11.68
CA ILE A 255 -10.22 10.61 10.60
C ILE A 255 -10.67 11.33 9.32
N ALA A 256 -11.52 12.36 9.43
CA ALA A 256 -12.01 13.11 8.28
C ALA A 256 -10.91 13.93 7.57
N GLU A 257 -9.88 14.34 8.31
CA GLU A 257 -8.83 15.25 7.85
C GLU A 257 -7.46 14.56 7.68
N ARG A 258 -7.35 13.27 8.03
CA ARG A 258 -6.09 12.53 8.06
C ARG A 258 -5.48 12.42 6.66
N LEU A 259 -4.26 12.92 6.53
CA LEU A 259 -3.36 12.74 5.39
C LEU A 259 -2.00 12.29 5.92
N THR A 260 -1.34 11.35 5.23
CA THR A 260 0.08 11.05 5.52
C THR A 260 0.96 12.23 5.12
N PRO A 261 2.19 12.34 5.66
CA PRO A 261 3.09 13.41 5.27
C PRO A 261 3.37 13.47 3.76
N GLU A 262 3.56 12.32 3.13
CA GLU A 262 3.81 12.19 1.68
C GLU A 262 2.59 12.66 0.88
N GLN A 263 1.37 12.34 1.34
CA GLN A 263 0.13 12.80 0.72
C GLN A 263 -0.06 14.31 0.85
N ARG A 264 0.34 14.92 1.97
CA ARG A 264 0.29 16.37 2.14
C ARG A 264 1.25 17.08 1.20
N GLU A 265 2.46 16.54 1.06
CA GLU A 265 3.46 17.03 0.12
C GLU A 265 2.93 16.95 -1.32
N GLU A 266 2.41 15.80 -1.74
CA GLU A 266 1.86 15.60 -3.09
C GLU A 266 0.64 16.50 -3.37
N LEU A 267 -0.19 16.77 -2.36
CA LEU A 267 -1.33 17.68 -2.47
C LEU A 267 -0.97 19.17 -2.32
N GLY A 268 0.29 19.49 -2.03
CA GLY A 268 0.76 20.87 -1.79
C GLY A 268 0.16 21.52 -0.55
N VAL A 269 -0.30 20.73 0.43
CA VAL A 269 -0.96 21.21 1.65
C VAL A 269 0.06 21.37 2.78
N GLY A 270 0.91 22.40 2.69
CA GLY A 270 1.73 22.98 3.79
C GLY A 270 2.67 22.06 4.58
N PRO A 271 3.59 22.60 5.40
CA PRO A 271 4.54 21.78 6.15
C PRO A 271 3.85 20.95 7.25
N GLN A 272 4.50 19.83 7.58
CA GLN A 272 4.02 18.73 8.42
C GLN A 272 3.46 19.17 9.77
N ALA A 273 2.52 18.36 10.24
CA ALA A 273 2.08 18.31 11.62
C ALA A 273 3.30 18.23 12.55
N THR A 274 3.28 18.94 13.69
CA THR A 274 4.36 18.82 14.70
C THR A 274 4.50 17.35 15.13
N PRO A 275 5.63 16.91 15.70
CA PRO A 275 5.77 15.55 16.24
C PRO A 275 4.68 15.15 17.26
N GLU A 276 3.97 16.14 17.85
CA GLU A 276 2.77 15.96 18.68
C GLU A 276 1.54 15.46 17.89
N GLN A 277 1.53 15.65 16.58
CA GLN A 277 0.42 15.39 15.67
C GLN A 277 0.68 14.19 14.73
N VAL A 278 1.91 13.68 14.69
CA VAL A 278 2.25 12.39 14.08
C VAL A 278 2.18 11.35 15.20
N ALA A 279 1.53 10.20 14.94
CA ALA A 279 1.35 9.14 15.94
C ALA A 279 2.71 8.56 16.38
N MET A 280 3.35 9.20 17.35
CA MET A 280 4.54 8.73 18.00
C MET A 280 4.14 8.26 19.39
N TRP A 281 4.29 6.97 19.62
CA TRP A 281 4.13 6.41 20.96
C TRP A 281 5.32 6.87 21.80
N ASP A 282 5.16 6.98 23.12
CA ASP A 282 6.24 7.38 24.04
C ASP A 282 7.54 6.54 23.90
N SER A 283 7.42 5.36 23.28
CA SER A 283 8.51 4.44 22.98
C SER A 283 9.24 4.68 21.65
N ASP A 284 8.79 5.60 20.78
CA ASP A 284 9.50 5.92 19.52
C ASP A 284 10.74 6.79 19.84
N PRO A 285 11.97 6.37 19.44
CA PRO A 285 13.20 7.14 19.69
C PRO A 285 13.13 8.58 19.18
N ARG A 286 12.42 8.81 18.06
CA ARG A 286 12.24 10.13 17.47
C ARG A 286 11.36 11.04 18.37
N HIS A 287 10.46 10.46 19.17
CA HIS A 287 9.64 11.21 20.13
C HIS A 287 10.48 11.63 21.32
N GLN A 288 11.38 10.76 21.77
CA GLN A 288 12.29 11.06 22.88
C GLN A 288 13.23 12.21 22.53
N GLU A 289 13.79 12.21 21.31
CA GLU A 289 14.65 13.29 20.80
C GLU A 289 13.89 14.62 20.71
N TRP A 290 12.66 14.60 20.17
CA TRP A 290 11.81 15.77 20.10
C TRP A 290 11.40 16.29 21.48
N ALA A 291 10.95 15.41 22.39
CA ALA A 291 10.55 15.78 23.74
C ALA A 291 11.73 16.39 24.53
N ALA A 292 12.94 15.88 24.33
CA ALA A 292 14.15 16.45 24.90
C ALA A 292 14.48 17.84 24.30
N ALA A 293 14.26 18.05 23.00
CA ALA A 293 14.41 19.36 22.37
C ALA A 293 13.37 20.37 22.88
N LYS A 294 12.10 19.98 22.97
CA LYS A 294 11.02 20.84 23.47
C LYS A 294 11.20 21.19 24.94
N ARG A 295 11.67 20.24 25.76
CA ARG A 295 11.98 20.46 27.17
C ARG A 295 13.17 21.42 27.35
N ARG A 296 14.16 21.37 26.45
CA ARG A 296 15.24 22.38 26.39
C ARG A 296 14.72 23.76 26.04
N GLU A 297 13.92 23.88 24.99
CA GLU A 297 13.31 25.14 24.55
C GLU A 297 12.42 25.77 25.66
N LEU A 298 11.60 24.96 26.34
CA LEU A 298 10.78 25.42 27.46
C LEU A 298 11.64 25.85 28.66
N ASN A 299 12.75 25.15 28.94
CA ASN A 299 13.69 25.55 29.98
C ASN A 299 14.41 26.84 29.63
N GLU A 300 14.80 27.04 28.36
CA GLU A 300 15.39 28.30 27.87
C GLU A 300 14.41 29.46 27.98
N LEU A 301 13.14 29.26 27.61
CA LEU A 301 12.07 30.23 27.80
C LEU A 301 11.80 30.52 29.28
N ALA A 302 11.84 29.50 30.15
CA ALA A 302 11.70 29.67 31.58
C ALA A 302 12.88 30.44 32.21
N GLN A 303 14.11 30.20 31.74
CA GLN A 303 15.30 30.96 32.13
C GLN A 303 15.23 32.43 31.68
N TRP A 304 14.65 32.70 30.51
CA TRP A 304 14.38 34.06 30.04
C TRP A 304 13.20 34.73 30.76
N ALA A 305 12.23 33.96 31.25
CA ALA A 305 11.10 34.45 32.05
C ALA A 305 11.43 34.64 33.54
N MET A 306 12.58 34.14 34.01
CA MET A 306 13.09 34.45 35.34
C MET A 306 13.56 35.90 35.39
N THR A 307 13.03 36.64 36.36
CA THR A 307 13.47 38.02 36.58
C THR A 307 14.93 38.06 37.03
N PRO A 308 15.69 39.14 36.75
CA PRO A 308 17.09 39.27 37.20
C PRO A 308 17.30 39.15 38.72
N ALA A 309 16.24 39.20 39.52
CA ALA A 309 16.26 38.94 40.96
C ALA A 309 16.29 37.43 41.26
N GLN A 310 15.55 36.62 40.51
CA GLN A 310 15.51 35.16 40.68
C GLN A 310 16.83 34.50 40.24
N LEU A 311 17.45 35.01 39.17
CA LEU A 311 18.79 34.56 38.73
C LEU A 311 19.88 34.89 39.76
N ARG A 312 19.76 36.00 40.50
CA ARG A 312 20.70 36.37 41.57
C ARG A 312 20.57 35.48 42.81
N ASN A 313 19.35 35.12 43.20
CA ASN A 313 19.13 34.23 44.34
C ASN A 313 19.62 32.80 44.05
N MET A 314 19.38 32.28 42.84
CA MET A 314 19.91 30.96 42.44
C MET A 314 21.44 30.93 42.39
N ALA A 315 22.09 32.02 41.97
CA ALA A 315 23.55 32.11 41.98
C ALA A 315 24.12 32.14 43.41
N GLN A 316 23.41 32.78 44.36
CA GLN A 316 23.80 32.77 45.77
C GLN A 316 23.62 31.39 46.43
N GLU A 317 22.59 30.63 46.06
CA GLU A 317 22.34 29.28 46.57
C GLU A 317 23.30 28.21 46.00
N MET A 318 24.01 28.49 44.90
CA MET A 318 24.98 27.56 44.31
C MET A 318 26.42 27.78 44.79
N ASP A 319 26.71 28.90 45.46
CA ASP A 319 28.03 29.25 45.99
C ASP A 319 28.18 28.96 47.51
N GLU A 320 27.16 28.34 48.13
CA GLU A 320 27.20 27.76 49.50
C GLU A 320 27.39 26.24 49.47
#